data_AF-J4HYY1-F1
#
_entry.id   AF-J4HYY1-F1
#
_cell.length_a   1.000
_cell.length_b   1.000
_cell.length_c   1.000
_cell.angle_alpha   90.00
_cell.angle_beta   90.00
_cell.angle_gamma   90.00
#
_symmetry.space_group_name_H-M   'P 1'
#
loop_
_entity.id
_entity.type
_entity.pdbx_description
1 polymer ?
#
loop_
_entity_poly.entity_id
_entity_poly.type
_entity_poly.pdbx_seq_one_letter_code
_entity_poly.pdbx_strand_id
1 'polypeptide(L)'
;MSKKSLVSRPLDLLYFSFFAMHATATILMDLQVIYPPSLVPPFMKALTDFYISNYGDPLIGGVMGLLGRKEDFVWFHTFVMVEAFFQLPVFFIGMRGLWKDSRSIYVLLLVYATSATITALPCVTVLLATPFTSPETIAANIVSITPAQRTMLLSSYIPFFLLPLLMVVDLSFRVLKLVNAGVAAERAAKQK
;
A
#
# COMPACT_ATOMS: atom_id res chain seq x y z
N MET A 1 14.17 -27.41 -11.69
CA MET A 1 12.82 -27.47 -11.08
C MET A 1 11.82 -26.90 -12.08
N SER A 2 10.76 -27.64 -12.42
CA SER A 2 9.68 -27.14 -13.29
C SER A 2 9.01 -25.92 -12.64
N LYS A 3 8.76 -24.86 -13.41
CA LYS A 3 8.08 -23.65 -12.94
C LYS A 3 6.66 -24.00 -12.51
N LYS A 4 6.27 -23.65 -11.28
CA LYS A 4 4.88 -23.84 -10.85
C LYS A 4 4.02 -22.68 -11.36
N SER A 5 2.85 -23.01 -11.90
CA SER A 5 1.88 -22.00 -12.33
C SER A 5 1.50 -21.07 -11.17
N LEU A 6 1.24 -19.80 -11.44
CA LEU A 6 0.78 -18.84 -10.44
C LEU A 6 -0.55 -19.27 -9.79
N VAL A 7 -1.46 -19.85 -10.57
CA VAL A 7 -2.76 -20.34 -10.09
C VAL A 7 -2.61 -21.48 -9.07
N SER A 8 -1.49 -22.22 -9.13
CA SER A 8 -1.19 -23.28 -8.16
C SER A 8 -0.55 -22.78 -6.84
N ARG A 9 -0.32 -21.46 -6.73
CA ARG A 9 0.35 -20.80 -5.60
C ARG A 9 -0.58 -19.70 -5.06
N PRO A 10 -1.54 -20.03 -4.17
CA PRO A 10 -2.62 -19.12 -3.78
C PRO A 10 -2.14 -17.81 -3.15
N LEU A 11 -1.11 -17.85 -2.30
CA LEU A 11 -0.52 -16.62 -1.72
C LEU A 11 0.16 -15.76 -2.80
N ASP A 12 0.88 -16.38 -3.73
CA ASP A 12 1.53 -15.64 -4.80
C ASP A 12 0.51 -15.01 -5.75
N LEU A 13 -0.61 -15.70 -6.02
CA LEU A 13 -1.73 -15.15 -6.78
C LEU A 13 -2.39 -13.98 -6.04
N LEU A 14 -2.60 -14.10 -4.72
CA LEU A 14 -3.11 -13.02 -3.89
C LEU A 14 -2.21 -11.78 -3.96
N TYR A 15 -0.89 -11.96 -3.79
CA TYR A 15 0.07 -10.86 -3.86
C TYR A 15 0.17 -10.25 -5.26
N PHE A 16 0.11 -11.06 -6.30
CA PHE A 16 0.08 -10.59 -7.68
C PHE A 16 -1.15 -9.72 -7.94
N SER A 17 -2.34 -10.20 -7.57
CA SER A 17 -3.60 -9.47 -7.73
C SER A 17 -3.63 -8.19 -6.93
N PHE A 18 -3.08 -8.22 -5.70
CA PHE A 18 -2.91 -7.04 -4.87
C PHE A 18 -2.01 -6.00 -5.56
N PHE A 19 -0.84 -6.39 -6.10
CA PHE A 19 0.02 -5.46 -6.83
C PHE A 19 -0.64 -4.87 -8.07
N ALA A 20 -1.40 -5.67 -8.82
CA ALA A 20 -2.08 -5.18 -10.02
C ALA A 20 -3.14 -4.13 -9.69
N MET A 21 -3.99 -4.41 -8.70
CA MET A 21 -5.01 -3.47 -8.22
C MET A 21 -4.36 -2.23 -7.61
N HIS A 22 -3.35 -2.40 -6.76
CA HIS A 22 -2.71 -1.31 -6.03
C HIS A 22 -1.96 -0.39 -6.99
N ALA A 23 -1.18 -0.94 -7.94
CA ALA A 23 -0.52 -0.13 -8.97
C ALA A 23 -1.53 0.73 -9.75
N THR A 24 -2.71 0.18 -10.04
CA THR A 24 -3.76 0.91 -10.75
C THR A 24 -4.30 2.06 -9.88
N ALA A 25 -4.61 1.81 -8.61
CA ALA A 25 -5.07 2.82 -7.67
C ALA A 25 -4.02 3.93 -7.47
N THR A 26 -2.77 3.55 -7.23
CA THR A 26 -1.64 4.47 -7.07
C THR A 26 -1.50 5.40 -8.27
N ILE A 27 -1.45 4.83 -9.49
CA ILE A 27 -1.26 5.63 -10.71
C ILE A 27 -2.44 6.56 -10.95
N LEU A 28 -3.67 6.10 -10.70
CA LEU A 28 -4.88 6.85 -11.01
C LEU A 28 -5.29 7.84 -9.92
N MET A 29 -4.89 7.67 -8.67
CA MET A 29 -5.37 8.47 -7.54
C MET A 29 -4.20 9.03 -6.72
N ASP A 30 -3.40 8.17 -6.09
CA ASP A 30 -2.40 8.61 -5.10
C ASP A 30 -1.35 9.54 -5.71
N LEU A 31 -0.84 9.19 -6.90
CA LEU A 31 0.18 9.99 -7.57
C LEU A 31 -0.32 11.32 -8.14
N GLN A 32 -1.63 11.59 -8.14
CA GLN A 32 -2.12 12.92 -8.55
C GLN A 32 -1.58 14.04 -7.65
N VAL A 33 -1.21 13.74 -6.41
CA VAL A 33 -0.60 14.74 -5.52
C VAL A 33 0.79 15.18 -5.99
N ILE A 34 1.47 14.34 -6.77
CA ILE A 34 2.84 14.59 -7.27
C ILE A 34 2.88 14.93 -8.75
N TYR A 35 1.85 14.58 -9.51
CA TYR A 35 1.81 14.83 -10.94
C TYR A 35 1.79 16.34 -11.23
N PRO A 36 2.54 16.81 -12.24
CA PRO A 36 2.29 18.12 -12.79
C PRO A 36 0.87 18.15 -13.37
N PRO A 37 0.16 19.30 -13.33
CA PRO A 37 -1.22 19.40 -13.82
C PRO A 37 -1.42 18.89 -15.26
N SER A 38 -0.40 18.98 -16.11
CA SER A 38 -0.43 18.48 -17.49
C SER A 38 -0.56 16.95 -17.61
N LEU A 39 -0.23 16.20 -16.56
CA LEU A 39 -0.32 14.74 -16.50
C LEU A 39 -1.58 14.24 -15.79
N VAL A 40 -2.49 15.14 -15.40
CA VAL A 40 -3.76 14.78 -14.76
C VAL A 40 -4.93 15.03 -15.72
N PRO A 41 -5.33 14.01 -16.53
CA PRO A 41 -6.53 14.07 -17.34
C PRO A 41 -7.79 14.40 -16.51
N PRO A 42 -8.81 15.00 -17.13
CA PRO A 42 -10.06 15.34 -16.46
C PRO A 42 -10.73 14.17 -15.74
N PHE A 43 -10.67 12.95 -16.30
CA PHE A 43 -11.30 11.78 -15.69
C PHE A 43 -10.63 11.39 -14.36
N MET A 44 -9.31 11.56 -14.24
CA MET A 44 -8.56 11.26 -13.01
C MET A 44 -8.95 12.23 -11.91
N LYS A 45 -9.03 13.52 -12.24
CA LYS A 45 -9.53 14.52 -11.31
C LYS A 45 -10.96 14.24 -10.89
N ALA A 46 -11.84 13.92 -11.84
CA ALA A 46 -13.24 13.59 -11.54
C ALA A 46 -13.38 12.36 -10.64
N LEU A 47 -12.53 11.35 -10.81
CA LEU A 47 -12.47 10.18 -9.94
C LEU A 47 -12.09 10.56 -8.50
N THR A 48 -11.08 11.42 -8.33
CA THR A 48 -10.66 11.93 -7.01
C THR A 48 -11.74 12.80 -6.39
N ASP A 49 -12.33 13.72 -7.14
CA ASP A 49 -13.41 14.59 -6.66
C ASP A 49 -14.60 13.73 -6.19
N PHE A 50 -14.99 12.72 -6.97
CA PHE A 50 -16.03 11.75 -6.60
C PHE A 50 -15.64 10.98 -5.34
N TYR A 51 -14.41 10.50 -5.24
CA TYR A 51 -13.94 9.77 -4.07
C TYR A 51 -14.02 10.63 -2.80
N ILE A 52 -13.48 11.85 -2.84
CA ILE A 52 -13.52 12.75 -1.69
C ILE A 52 -14.95 13.15 -1.34
N SER A 53 -15.83 13.40 -2.32
CA SER A 53 -17.23 13.76 -2.03
C SER A 53 -18.02 12.64 -1.36
N ASN A 54 -17.75 11.38 -1.72
CA ASN A 54 -18.47 10.23 -1.16
C ASN A 54 -17.90 9.78 0.18
N TYR A 55 -16.57 9.67 0.27
CA TYR A 55 -15.91 9.04 1.41
C TYR A 55 -15.38 10.05 2.43
N GLY A 56 -15.13 11.30 2.03
CA GLY A 56 -14.56 12.32 2.92
C GLY A 56 -13.19 11.93 3.47
N ASP A 57 -12.37 11.22 2.69
CA ASP A 57 -11.08 10.69 3.17
C ASP A 57 -10.17 11.84 3.66
N PRO A 58 -9.88 11.91 4.98
CA PRO A 58 -9.07 12.98 5.54
C PRO A 58 -7.62 12.94 5.03
N LEU A 59 -7.08 11.78 4.65
CA LEU A 59 -5.69 11.61 4.22
C LEU A 59 -5.51 12.10 2.78
N ILE A 60 -6.28 11.54 1.85
CA ILE A 60 -6.23 11.94 0.44
C ILE A 60 -6.69 13.38 0.28
N GLY A 61 -7.82 13.74 0.91
CA GLY A 61 -8.32 15.11 0.90
C GLY A 61 -7.35 16.09 1.54
N GLY A 62 -6.70 15.69 2.64
CA GLY A 62 -5.70 16.49 3.35
C GLY A 62 -4.46 16.79 2.52
N VAL A 63 -3.84 15.75 1.95
CA VAL A 63 -2.59 15.91 1.20
C VAL A 63 -2.77 16.63 -0.13
N MET A 64 -3.95 16.51 -0.73
CA MET A 64 -4.33 17.24 -1.94
C MET A 64 -4.80 18.67 -1.66
N GLY A 65 -4.95 19.06 -0.39
CA GLY A 65 -5.43 20.40 0.01
C GLY A 65 -6.92 20.62 -0.25
N LEU A 66 -7.70 19.54 -0.31
CA LEU A 66 -9.15 19.54 -0.48
C LEU A 66 -9.89 19.56 0.87
N LEU A 67 -9.27 19.03 1.93
CA LEU A 67 -9.82 19.00 3.28
C LEU A 67 -8.78 19.49 4.30
N GLY A 68 -9.17 20.39 5.20
CA GLY A 68 -8.27 20.88 6.26
C GLY A 68 -7.05 21.63 5.74
N ARG A 69 -5.95 21.57 6.52
CA ARG A 69 -4.69 22.25 6.20
C ARG A 69 -3.70 21.26 5.61
N LYS A 70 -3.17 21.57 4.42
CA LYS A 70 -2.25 20.69 3.69
C LYS A 70 -0.96 20.42 4.47
N GLU A 71 -0.51 21.38 5.27
CA GLU A 71 0.72 21.32 6.06
C GLU A 71 0.66 20.22 7.13
N ASP A 72 -0.54 19.87 7.61
CA ASP A 72 -0.74 18.80 8.59
C ASP A 72 -0.50 17.40 7.98
N PHE A 73 -0.37 17.30 6.65
CA PHE A 73 -0.22 16.05 5.89
C PHE A 73 1.14 15.88 5.20
N VAL A 74 2.16 16.68 5.55
CA VAL A 74 3.52 16.56 4.99
C VAL A 74 4.12 15.16 5.22
N TRP A 75 3.82 14.54 6.36
CA TRP A 75 4.22 13.16 6.66
C TRP A 75 3.58 12.17 5.67
N PHE A 76 2.30 12.35 5.33
CA PHE A 76 1.59 11.47 4.41
C PHE A 76 2.05 11.69 2.97
N HIS A 77 2.33 12.95 2.59
CA HIS A 77 2.99 13.26 1.32
C HIS A 77 4.33 12.52 1.17
N THR A 78 5.08 12.38 2.27
CA THR A 78 6.32 11.58 2.26
C THR A 78 6.04 10.10 1.98
N PHE A 79 4.94 9.55 2.51
CA PHE A 79 4.53 8.18 2.19
C PHE A 79 4.12 8.02 0.73
N VAL A 80 3.42 8.98 0.14
CA VAL A 80 3.10 8.96 -1.29
C VAL A 80 4.38 9.02 -2.14
N MET A 81 5.39 9.78 -1.71
CA MET A 81 6.70 9.78 -2.39
C MET A 81 7.40 8.42 -2.30
N VAL A 82 7.39 7.78 -1.12
CA VAL A 82 7.90 6.40 -0.96
C VAL A 82 7.13 5.44 -1.87
N GLU A 83 5.82 5.61 -1.97
CA GLU A 83 4.99 4.80 -2.85
C GLU A 83 5.40 4.97 -4.32
N ALA A 84 5.51 6.22 -4.78
CA ALA A 84 5.87 6.55 -6.16
C ALA A 84 7.23 6.01 -6.58
N PHE A 85 8.26 6.21 -5.74
CA PHE A 85 9.65 5.98 -6.12
C PHE A 85 10.20 4.62 -5.68
N PHE A 86 9.56 3.97 -4.71
CA PHE A 86 9.99 2.67 -4.22
C PHE A 86 8.91 1.61 -4.41
N GLN A 87 7.71 1.80 -3.87
CA GLN A 87 6.71 0.73 -3.84
C GLN A 87 6.13 0.40 -5.23
N LEU A 88 5.78 1.41 -6.02
CA LEU A 88 5.22 1.25 -7.37
C LEU A 88 6.18 0.51 -8.32
N PRO A 89 7.48 0.87 -8.43
CA PRO A 89 8.44 0.06 -9.16
C PRO A 89 8.49 -1.40 -8.68
N VAL A 90 8.41 -1.62 -7.37
CA VAL A 90 8.40 -2.97 -6.79
C VAL A 90 7.12 -3.72 -7.13
N PHE A 91 5.96 -3.08 -7.31
CA PHE A 91 4.74 -3.74 -7.78
C PHE A 91 4.99 -4.44 -9.12
N PHE A 92 5.60 -3.75 -10.09
CA PHE A 92 5.88 -4.31 -11.41
C PHE A 92 6.95 -5.42 -11.38
N ILE A 93 8.02 -5.21 -10.62
CA ILE A 93 9.08 -6.22 -10.43
C ILE A 93 8.51 -7.46 -9.72
N GLY A 94 7.69 -7.23 -8.69
CA GLY A 94 7.01 -8.23 -7.89
C GLY A 94 6.07 -9.08 -8.74
N MET A 95 5.15 -8.45 -9.49
CA MET A 95 4.26 -9.14 -10.42
C MET A 95 5.04 -10.02 -11.40
N ARG A 96 6.08 -9.49 -12.04
CA ARG A 96 6.93 -10.25 -12.97
C ARG A 96 7.64 -11.42 -12.28
N GLY A 97 8.17 -11.20 -11.08
CA GLY A 97 8.90 -12.21 -10.32
C GLY A 97 7.99 -13.33 -9.81
N LEU A 98 6.80 -12.98 -9.30
CA LEU A 98 5.75 -13.93 -8.90
C LEU A 98 5.27 -14.74 -10.11
N TRP A 99 4.98 -14.09 -11.24
CA TRP A 99 4.61 -14.80 -12.48
C TRP A 99 5.66 -15.82 -12.92
N LYS A 100 6.95 -15.48 -12.76
CA LYS A 100 8.08 -16.33 -13.15
C LYS A 100 8.51 -17.36 -12.10
N ASP A 101 7.84 -17.42 -10.95
CA ASP A 101 8.22 -18.27 -9.81
C ASP A 101 9.68 -18.03 -9.35
N SER A 102 10.09 -16.76 -9.36
CA SER A 102 11.46 -16.35 -9.05
C SER A 102 11.65 -16.13 -7.55
N ARG A 103 12.62 -16.83 -6.95
CA ARG A 103 12.97 -16.66 -5.53
C ARG A 103 13.85 -15.44 -5.26
N SER A 104 14.50 -14.90 -6.30
CA SER A 104 15.40 -13.74 -6.18
C SER A 104 14.70 -12.46 -5.68
N ILE A 105 13.37 -12.37 -5.85
CA ILE A 105 12.58 -11.22 -5.44
C ILE A 105 12.13 -11.26 -3.98
N TYR A 106 12.33 -12.37 -3.25
CA TYR A 106 11.78 -12.51 -1.89
C TYR A 106 12.27 -11.44 -0.92
N VAL A 107 13.57 -11.10 -0.97
CA VAL A 107 14.13 -10.04 -0.12
C VAL A 107 13.54 -8.68 -0.49
N LEU A 108 13.44 -8.37 -1.78
CA LEU A 108 12.84 -7.11 -2.25
C LEU A 108 11.37 -7.00 -1.83
N LEU A 109 10.59 -8.07 -2.00
CA LEU A 109 9.19 -8.11 -1.59
C LEU A 109 9.04 -8.01 -0.07
N LEU A 110 9.97 -8.56 0.71
CA LEU A 110 9.96 -8.43 2.17
C LEU A 110 10.19 -6.97 2.59
N VAL A 111 11.19 -6.31 2.02
CA VAL A 111 11.46 -4.87 2.29
C VAL A 111 10.26 -4.02 1.89
N TYR A 112 9.67 -4.29 0.72
CA TYR A 112 8.45 -3.64 0.28
C TYR A 112 7.30 -3.86 1.27
N ALA A 113 7.03 -5.11 1.65
CA ALA A 113 5.91 -5.46 2.51
C ALA A 113 6.03 -4.75 3.87
N THR A 114 7.25 -4.73 4.44
CA THR A 114 7.53 -4.00 5.67
C THR A 114 7.29 -2.50 5.50
N SER A 115 7.77 -1.90 4.40
CA SER A 115 7.52 -0.49 4.10
C SER A 115 6.03 -0.19 4.01
N ALA A 116 5.27 -0.96 3.23
CA ALA A 116 3.83 -0.78 3.06
C ALA A 116 3.05 -0.97 4.36
N THR A 117 3.42 -1.93 5.21
CA THR A 117 2.82 -2.08 6.54
C THR A 117 3.04 -0.85 7.41
N ILE A 118 4.26 -0.30 7.42
CA ILE A 118 4.62 0.85 8.26
C ILE A 118 4.00 2.14 7.73
N THR A 119 3.80 2.30 6.42
CA THR A 119 3.11 3.46 5.85
C THR A 119 1.59 3.37 5.99
N ALA A 120 1.00 2.17 5.92
CA ALA A 120 -0.45 1.97 6.05
C ALA A 120 -0.96 2.07 7.50
N LEU A 121 -0.15 1.67 8.49
CA LEU A 121 -0.57 1.69 9.90
C LEU A 121 -0.96 3.11 10.39
N PRO A 122 -0.15 4.17 10.15
CA PRO A 122 -0.53 5.54 10.48
C PRO A 122 -1.85 5.96 9.84
N CYS A 123 -2.09 5.57 8.58
CA CYS A 123 -3.34 5.88 7.88
C CYS A 123 -4.55 5.29 8.62
N VAL A 124 -4.50 4.02 9.00
CA VAL A 124 -5.56 3.38 9.80
C VAL A 124 -5.77 4.12 11.12
N THR A 125 -4.69 4.50 11.81
CA THR A 125 -4.81 5.23 13.08
C THR A 125 -5.43 6.62 12.92
N VAL A 126 -5.11 7.34 11.83
CA VAL A 126 -5.72 8.63 11.52
C VAL A 126 -7.22 8.48 11.29
N LEU A 127 -7.66 7.46 10.56
CA LEU A 127 -9.09 7.22 10.33
C LEU A 127 -9.85 6.91 11.63
N LEU A 128 -9.23 6.18 12.55
CA LEU A 128 -9.79 5.90 13.86
C LEU A 128 -9.85 7.15 14.76
N ALA A 129 -8.85 8.01 14.66
CA ALA A 129 -8.74 9.25 15.44
C ALA A 129 -9.55 10.42 14.87
N THR A 130 -9.88 10.42 13.58
CA THR A 130 -10.62 11.50 12.90
C THR A 130 -12.00 11.64 13.55
N PRO A 131 -12.39 12.81 14.09
CA PRO A 131 -13.64 12.97 14.82
C PRO A 131 -14.87 12.73 13.94
N PHE A 132 -15.99 12.38 14.58
CA PHE A 132 -17.26 12.29 13.87
C PHE A 132 -17.84 13.67 13.56
N THR A 133 -18.48 13.79 12.41
CA THR A 133 -19.14 15.04 12.02
C THR A 133 -20.26 15.39 12.99
N SER A 134 -20.11 16.55 13.62
CA SER A 134 -21.07 17.19 14.54
C SER A 134 -21.15 18.71 14.28
N PRO A 135 -22.18 19.41 14.76
CA PRO A 135 -22.28 20.87 14.65
C PRO A 135 -21.02 21.60 15.13
N GLU A 136 -20.40 21.11 16.20
CA GLU A 136 -19.18 21.68 16.79
C GLU A 136 -17.98 21.53 15.86
N THR A 137 -17.79 20.34 15.27
CA THR A 137 -16.69 20.11 14.31
C THR A 137 -16.85 20.96 13.04
N ILE A 138 -18.09 21.17 12.59
CA ILE A 138 -18.39 22.02 11.43
C ILE A 138 -18.10 23.49 11.78
N ALA A 139 -18.58 23.96 12.94
CA ALA A 139 -18.35 25.33 13.39
C ALA A 139 -16.85 25.64 13.61
N ALA A 140 -16.08 24.65 14.05
CA ALA A 140 -14.64 24.76 14.25
C ALA A 140 -13.81 24.48 12.97
N ASN A 141 -14.46 24.18 11.84
CA ASN A 141 -13.82 23.80 10.58
C ASN A 141 -12.80 22.65 10.74
N ILE A 142 -13.13 21.68 11.58
CA ILE A 142 -12.32 20.48 11.84
C ILE A 142 -12.71 19.40 10.84
N VAL A 143 -11.71 18.79 10.20
CA VAL A 143 -11.92 17.63 9.33
C VAL A 143 -12.58 16.51 10.15
N SER A 144 -13.78 16.12 9.74
CA SER A 144 -14.59 15.12 10.41
C SER A 144 -15.29 14.26 9.37
N ILE A 145 -15.64 13.03 9.78
CA ILE A 145 -16.31 12.06 8.90
C ILE A 145 -17.53 11.46 9.58
N THR A 146 -18.51 11.00 8.81
CA THR A 146 -19.65 10.27 9.37
C THR A 146 -19.25 8.85 9.81
N PRO A 147 -20.04 8.19 10.69
CA PRO A 147 -19.79 6.79 11.05
C PRO A 147 -19.79 5.83 9.84
N ALA A 148 -20.66 6.09 8.86
CA ALA A 148 -20.71 5.33 7.62
C ALA A 148 -19.41 5.50 6.79
N GLN A 149 -18.97 6.74 6.60
CA GLN A 149 -17.71 7.04 5.90
C GLN A 149 -16.51 6.38 6.60
N ARG A 150 -16.42 6.46 7.93
CA ARG A 150 -15.35 5.77 8.67
C ARG A 150 -15.35 4.26 8.41
N THR A 151 -16.53 3.64 8.41
CA THR A 151 -16.67 2.20 8.16
C THR A 151 -16.20 1.84 6.75
N MET A 152 -16.61 2.61 5.74
CA MET A 152 -16.17 2.41 4.35
C MET A 152 -14.67 2.61 4.19
N LEU A 153 -14.11 3.67 4.77
CA LEU A 153 -12.68 3.94 4.74
C LEU A 153 -11.88 2.83 5.43
N LEU A 154 -12.28 2.40 6.64
CA LEU A 154 -11.63 1.29 7.34
C LEU A 154 -11.74 -0.02 6.56
N SER A 155 -12.87 -0.31 5.91
CA SER A 155 -13.01 -1.49 5.06
C SER A 155 -12.06 -1.49 3.86
N SER A 156 -11.62 -0.30 3.42
CA SER A 156 -10.60 -0.16 2.38
C SER A 156 -9.19 -0.25 2.98
N TYR A 157 -8.85 0.58 3.98
CA TYR A 157 -7.49 0.68 4.51
C TYR A 157 -7.02 -0.54 5.30
N ILE A 158 -7.91 -1.26 6.00
CA ILE A 158 -7.55 -2.45 6.78
C ILE A 158 -6.95 -3.56 5.88
N PRO A 159 -7.57 -3.94 4.75
CA PRO A 159 -6.94 -4.84 3.78
C PRO A 159 -5.55 -4.40 3.31
N PHE A 160 -5.36 -3.10 3.04
CA PHE A 160 -4.07 -2.54 2.61
C PHE A 160 -3.00 -2.56 3.71
N PHE A 161 -3.40 -2.70 4.97
CA PHE A 161 -2.49 -2.94 6.09
C PHE A 161 -2.23 -4.45 6.31
N LEU A 162 -3.30 -5.24 6.39
CA LEU A 162 -3.23 -6.67 6.73
C LEU A 162 -2.54 -7.50 5.64
N LEU A 163 -2.72 -7.18 4.37
CA LEU A 163 -2.14 -7.95 3.28
C LEU A 163 -0.61 -7.78 3.21
N PRO A 164 -0.04 -6.56 3.25
CA PRO A 164 1.40 -6.40 3.42
C PRO A 164 1.93 -7.04 4.70
N LEU A 165 1.20 -6.96 5.82
CA LEU A 165 1.62 -7.61 7.07
C LEU A 165 1.70 -9.14 6.91
N LEU A 166 0.70 -9.75 6.27
CA LEU A 166 0.72 -11.17 5.91
C LEU A 166 1.93 -11.48 5.01
N MET A 167 2.21 -10.63 4.04
CA MET A 167 3.35 -10.77 3.13
C MET A 167 4.70 -10.69 3.88
N VAL A 168 4.84 -9.82 4.89
CA VAL A 168 6.01 -9.77 5.77
C VAL A 168 6.23 -11.12 6.44
N VAL A 169 5.19 -11.69 7.05
CA VAL A 169 5.28 -12.96 7.77
C VAL A 169 5.63 -14.10 6.81
N ASP A 170 4.91 -14.25 5.71
CA ASP A 170 5.15 -15.31 4.71
C ASP A 170 6.57 -15.23 4.11
N LEU A 171 6.98 -14.07 3.63
CA LEU A 171 8.30 -13.90 3.01
C LEU A 171 9.43 -14.06 4.00
N SER A 172 9.25 -13.67 5.27
CA SER A 172 10.23 -13.91 6.32
C SER A 172 10.51 -15.40 6.48
N PHE A 173 9.47 -16.23 6.53
CA PHE A 173 9.64 -17.68 6.60
C PHE A 173 10.27 -18.27 5.33
N ARG A 174 9.87 -17.78 4.15
CA ARG A 174 10.45 -18.23 2.87
C ARG A 174 11.93 -17.89 2.77
N VAL A 175 12.34 -16.69 3.18
CA VAL A 175 13.75 -16.26 3.21
C VAL A 175 14.53 -17.08 4.24
N LEU A 176 14.02 -17.23 5.47
CA LEU A 176 14.66 -18.02 6.52
C LEU A 176 14.91 -19.47 6.08
N LYS A 177 13.95 -20.09 5.39
CA LYS A 177 14.12 -21.44 4.82
C LYS A 177 15.28 -21.52 3.83
N LEU A 178 15.46 -20.50 2.99
CA LEU A 178 16.57 -20.45 2.03
C LEU A 178 17.92 -20.23 2.73
N VAL A 179 17.96 -19.38 3.75
CA VAL A 179 19.17 -19.15 4.57
C VAL A 179 19.59 -20.44 5.27
N ASN A 180 18.65 -21.13 5.92
CA ASN A 180 18.94 -22.40 6.61
C ASN A 180 19.45 -23.47 5.64
N ALA A 181 18.87 -23.56 4.44
CA ALA A 181 19.34 -24.47 3.40
C ALA A 181 20.77 -24.12 2.93
N GLY A 182 21.08 -22.82 2.78
CA GLY A 182 22.42 -22.34 2.45
C GLY A 182 23.46 -22.68 3.53
N VAL A 183 23.14 -22.42 4.80
CA VAL A 183 24.02 -22.74 5.94
C VAL A 183 24.27 -24.25 6.04
N ALA A 184 23.25 -25.08 5.84
CA ALA A 184 23.40 -26.53 5.84
C ALA A 184 24.31 -27.02 4.71
N ALA A 185 24.16 -26.47 3.50
CA ALA A 185 25.00 -26.80 2.36
C ALA A 185 26.47 -26.38 2.57
N GLU A 186 26.71 -25.20 3.15
CA GLU A 186 28.05 -24.73 3.48
C GLU A 186 28.74 -25.65 4.50
N ARG A 187 28.02 -26.08 5.55
CA ARG A 187 28.55 -27.02 6.55
C ARG A 187 28.92 -28.37 5.93
N ALA A 188 28.06 -28.90 5.06
CA ALA A 188 28.33 -30.16 4.37
C ALA A 188 29.52 -30.07 3.42
N ALA A 189 29.75 -28.92 2.81
CA ALA A 189 30.93 -28.69 1.95
C ALA A 189 32.24 -28.62 2.75
N LYS A 190 32.23 -28.09 3.97
CA LYS A 190 33.40 -28.04 4.86
C LYS A 190 33.76 -29.38 5.52
N GLN A 191 32.85 -30.35 5.48
CA GLN A 191 33.04 -31.70 6.04
C GLN A 191 33.54 -32.72 5.01
N LYS A 192 33.70 -32.32 3.74
CA LYS A 192 34.30 -33.12 2.66
C LYS A 192 35.72 -32.68 2.40
#